data_AF-A0A959HDZ2-F1
#
_entry.id   AF-A0A959HDZ2-F1
#
_cell.length_a   1.000
_cell.length_b   1.000
_cell.length_c   1.000
_cell.angle_alpha   90.00
_cell.angle_beta   90.00
_cell.angle_gamma   90.00
#
_symmetry.space_group_name_H-M   'P 1'
#
loop_
_entity.id
_entity.type
_entity.pdbx_description
1 polymer ?
#
loop_
_entity_poly.entity_id
_entity_poly.type
_entity_poly.pdbx_seq_one_letter_code
_entity_poly.pdbx_strand_id
1 'polypeptide(L)'
;MEKYLNYLLTDIAAAAANVPVSAVEDSEEGPSFIPLDEEEKMARREILGEWIGLRQELFPPVSRLSDKQVARLLEAMDQCLDAYNFIPHFPSGLPLRKRYDVLVAQLGKEVPILVHNAWQIDFCEYEPRTCPFGESFCQCKVYEQWLTHIDEDGLPDEETLEALIEKPRLPGFFFEEEDEEEGLPGEEEDEDFFFDEEGGYYEEDFGPGADYDYDPDDEDGPDDDGSFLSGFSDFEPGPDDGGRWN
;
A
#
# COMPACT_ATOMS: atom_id res chain seq x y z
N MET A 1 22.76 -22.22 4.29
CA MET A 1 21.58 -21.35 4.47
C MET A 1 21.74 -20.05 3.71
N GLU A 2 22.83 -19.30 3.90
CA GLU A 2 23.02 -18.00 3.22
C GLU A 2 22.83 -18.05 1.68
N LYS A 3 23.41 -19.06 1.02
CA LYS A 3 23.24 -19.24 -0.44
C LYS A 3 21.78 -19.38 -0.85
N TYR A 4 20.98 -20.11 -0.07
CA TYR A 4 19.56 -20.29 -0.35
C TYR A 4 18.78 -18.99 -0.15
N LEU A 5 19.09 -18.25 0.91
CA LEU A 5 18.48 -16.94 1.15
C LEU A 5 18.78 -15.95 0.04
N ASN A 6 20.00 -15.97 -0.52
CA ASN A 6 20.32 -15.10 -1.65
C ASN A 6 19.48 -15.43 -2.88
N TYR A 7 19.24 -16.71 -3.18
CA TYR A 7 18.32 -17.08 -4.26
C TYR A 7 16.89 -16.62 -3.96
N LEU A 8 16.40 -16.87 -2.73
CA LEU A 8 15.06 -16.44 -2.33
C LEU A 8 14.89 -14.91 -2.43
N LEU A 9 15.90 -14.13 -2.03
CA LEU A 9 15.89 -12.67 -2.18
C LEU A 9 15.89 -12.24 -3.65
N THR A 10 16.64 -12.93 -4.51
CA THR A 10 16.58 -12.71 -5.96
C THR A 10 15.19 -13.01 -6.52
N ASP A 11 14.56 -14.10 -6.08
CA ASP A 11 13.22 -14.49 -6.51
C ASP A 11 12.17 -13.46 -6.05
N ILE A 12 12.27 -12.97 -4.81
CA ILE A 12 11.39 -11.91 -4.27
C ILE A 12 11.57 -10.62 -5.08
N ALA A 13 12.80 -10.21 -5.36
CA ALA A 13 13.05 -9.02 -6.17
C ALA A 13 12.54 -9.17 -7.62
N ALA A 14 12.65 -10.36 -8.19
CA ALA A 14 12.10 -10.67 -9.51
C ALA A 14 10.57 -10.66 -9.51
N ALA A 15 9.92 -11.12 -8.45
CA ALA A 15 8.47 -11.02 -8.29
C ALA A 15 8.03 -9.55 -8.23
N ALA A 16 8.68 -8.73 -7.39
CA ALA A 16 8.39 -7.30 -7.26
C ALA A 16 8.57 -6.52 -8.57
N ALA A 17 9.45 -6.97 -9.48
CA ALA A 17 9.65 -6.35 -10.79
C ALA A 17 8.64 -6.80 -11.87
N ASN A 18 7.96 -7.93 -11.66
CA ASN A 18 7.03 -8.53 -12.63
C ASN A 18 5.58 -8.40 -12.17
N VAL A 19 5.20 -7.20 -11.74
CA VAL A 19 3.81 -6.89 -11.37
C VAL A 19 2.94 -6.99 -12.63
N PRO A 20 1.83 -7.75 -12.61
CA PRO A 20 0.97 -7.89 -13.77
C PRO A 20 0.38 -6.53 -14.17
N VAL A 21 0.32 -6.26 -15.47
CA VAL A 21 -0.21 -5.02 -16.06
C VAL A 21 -1.65 -4.73 -15.60
N SER A 22 -2.45 -5.76 -15.31
CA SER A 22 -3.80 -5.63 -14.75
C SER A 22 -3.85 -4.97 -13.36
N ALA A 23 -2.74 -4.88 -12.64
CA ALA A 23 -2.62 -4.13 -11.39
C ALA A 23 -2.23 -2.65 -11.62
N VAL A 24 -1.99 -2.25 -12.87
CA VAL A 24 -1.46 -0.94 -13.27
C VAL A 24 -2.36 -0.25 -14.31
N GLU A 25 -3.34 -0.95 -14.88
CA GLU A 25 -4.23 -0.37 -15.91
C GLU A 25 -5.16 0.68 -15.31
N ASP A 26 -4.71 1.93 -15.39
CA ASP A 26 -5.51 3.14 -15.34
C ASP A 26 -6.34 3.19 -16.62
N SER A 27 -7.46 2.47 -16.65
CA SER A 27 -8.33 2.46 -17.83
C SER A 27 -8.85 3.88 -18.06
N GLU A 28 -8.48 4.52 -19.16
CA GLU A 28 -8.89 5.89 -19.54
C GLU A 28 -10.42 6.10 -19.60
N GLU A 29 -11.21 5.03 -19.54
CA GLU A 29 -12.68 5.03 -19.62
C GLU A 29 -13.39 4.75 -18.29
N GLY A 30 -12.65 4.55 -17.18
CA GLY A 30 -13.19 4.23 -15.86
C GLY A 30 -13.48 5.46 -14.97
N PRO A 31 -14.34 5.32 -13.94
CA PRO A 31 -14.45 6.36 -12.91
C PRO A 31 -13.09 6.53 -12.22
N SER A 32 -12.61 7.78 -12.14
CA SER A 32 -11.29 8.11 -11.58
C SER A 32 -11.12 7.78 -10.09
N PHE A 33 -12.20 7.38 -9.41
CA PHE A 33 -12.19 7.04 -8.00
C PHE A 33 -13.28 6.01 -7.69
N ILE A 34 -12.90 4.91 -7.06
CA ILE A 34 -13.80 3.89 -6.51
C ILE A 34 -13.51 3.79 -5.01
N PRO A 35 -14.50 3.97 -4.12
CA PRO A 35 -14.31 3.75 -2.68
C PRO A 35 -13.82 2.33 -2.39
N LEU A 36 -12.89 2.19 -1.43
CA LEU A 36 -12.32 0.90 -1.02
C LEU A 36 -13.40 -0.17 -0.75
N ASP A 37 -14.44 0.18 0.00
CA ASP A 37 -15.54 -0.72 0.37
C ASP A 37 -16.36 -1.23 -0.83
N GLU A 38 -16.39 -0.47 -1.93
CA GLU A 38 -17.08 -0.86 -3.17
C GLU A 38 -16.17 -1.75 -4.01
N GLU A 39 -14.90 -1.39 -4.12
CA GLU A 39 -13.91 -2.18 -4.85
C GLU A 39 -13.70 -3.54 -4.21
N GLU A 40 -13.54 -3.63 -2.88
CA GLU A 40 -13.35 -4.89 -2.17
C GLU A 40 -14.48 -5.90 -2.44
N LYS A 41 -15.73 -5.43 -2.53
CA LYS A 41 -16.90 -6.28 -2.79
C LYS A 41 -16.92 -6.84 -4.21
N MET A 42 -16.33 -6.13 -5.17
CA MET A 42 -16.24 -6.53 -6.57
C MET A 42 -14.93 -7.25 -6.90
N ALA A 43 -13.91 -7.10 -6.06
CA ALA A 43 -12.58 -7.61 -6.27
C ALA A 43 -12.55 -9.13 -6.37
N ARG A 44 -11.72 -9.62 -7.30
CA ARG A 44 -11.36 -11.04 -7.37
C ARG A 44 -10.53 -11.38 -6.15
N ARG A 45 -10.83 -12.51 -5.49
CA ARG A 45 -10.02 -13.03 -4.39
C ARG A 45 -9.10 -14.13 -4.90
N GLU A 46 -7.82 -14.04 -4.56
CA GLU A 46 -6.78 -14.99 -4.94
C GLU A 46 -5.87 -15.30 -3.75
N ILE A 47 -5.22 -16.46 -3.79
CA ILE A 47 -4.22 -16.81 -2.78
C ILE A 47 -3.02 -15.89 -2.96
N LEU A 48 -2.64 -15.16 -1.90
CA LEU A 48 -1.60 -14.13 -1.95
C LEU A 48 -0.28 -14.66 -2.54
N GLY A 49 0.18 -15.82 -2.06
CA GLY A 49 1.43 -16.44 -2.51
C GLY A 49 1.38 -16.95 -3.95
N GLU A 50 0.21 -17.28 -4.48
CA GLU A 50 0.05 -17.64 -5.89
C GLU A 50 0.04 -16.39 -6.77
N TRP A 51 -0.65 -15.33 -6.33
CA TRP A 51 -0.74 -14.06 -7.04
C TRP A 51 0.63 -13.37 -7.20
N ILE A 52 1.43 -13.32 -6.14
CA ILE A 52 2.79 -12.74 -6.19
C ILE A 52 3.86 -13.73 -6.69
N GLY A 53 3.49 -15.00 -6.91
CA GLY A 53 4.44 -16.05 -7.31
C GLY A 53 5.39 -16.54 -6.21
N LEU A 54 5.14 -16.22 -4.94
CA LEU A 54 5.94 -16.63 -3.79
C LEU A 54 5.14 -17.56 -2.87
N ARG A 55 5.33 -18.87 -3.03
CA ARG A 55 4.63 -19.86 -2.21
C ARG A 55 5.25 -20.00 -0.82
N GLN A 56 4.40 -20.32 0.17
CA GLN A 56 4.79 -20.48 1.57
C GLN A 56 5.94 -21.49 1.76
N GLU A 57 5.98 -22.57 0.97
CA GLU A 57 6.99 -23.63 1.11
C GLU A 57 8.40 -23.20 0.71
N LEU A 58 8.55 -22.06 0.01
CA LEU A 58 9.84 -21.47 -0.33
C LEU A 58 10.49 -20.79 0.89
N PHE A 59 9.73 -20.53 1.94
CA PHE A 59 10.22 -19.82 3.11
C PHE A 59 10.75 -20.80 4.17
N PRO A 60 12.01 -20.66 4.61
CA PRO A 60 12.58 -21.53 5.62
C PRO A 60 11.96 -21.24 6.99
N PRO A 61 11.81 -22.25 7.87
CA PRO A 61 11.28 -22.01 9.21
C PRO A 61 12.20 -21.08 10.03
N VAL A 62 11.60 -20.21 10.84
CA VAL A 62 12.29 -19.16 11.61
C VAL A 62 13.41 -19.68 12.52
N SER A 63 13.31 -20.93 12.98
CA SER A 63 14.33 -21.60 13.79
C SER A 63 15.67 -21.79 13.07
N ARG A 64 15.68 -21.73 11.73
CA ARG A 64 16.88 -21.86 10.90
C ARG A 64 17.49 -20.51 10.47
N LEU A 65 16.86 -19.40 10.87
CA LEU A 65 17.26 -18.06 10.47
C LEU A 65 17.88 -17.30 11.65
N SER A 66 18.92 -16.53 11.34
CA SER A 66 19.45 -15.49 12.23
C SER A 66 18.59 -14.22 12.14
N ASP A 67 18.63 -13.38 13.17
CA ASP A 67 17.79 -12.17 13.20
C ASP A 67 18.11 -11.21 12.05
N LYS A 68 19.38 -11.14 11.64
CA LYS A 68 19.81 -10.37 10.45
C LYS A 68 19.20 -10.90 9.15
N GLN A 69 19.06 -12.22 9.03
CA GLN A 69 18.44 -12.84 7.86
C GLN A 69 16.93 -12.64 7.86
N VAL A 70 16.28 -12.73 9.02
CA VAL A 70 14.85 -12.43 9.16
C VAL A 70 14.56 -10.99 8.77
N ALA A 71 15.35 -10.03 9.27
CA ALA A 71 15.19 -8.62 8.92
C ALA A 71 15.30 -8.38 7.40
N ARG A 72 16.32 -8.95 6.74
CA ARG A 72 16.50 -8.84 5.28
C ARG A 72 15.34 -9.45 4.49
N LEU A 73 14.80 -10.58 4.95
CA LEU A 73 13.65 -11.21 4.29
C LEU A 73 12.39 -10.38 4.46
N LEU A 74 12.14 -9.87 5.67
CA LEU A 74 10.98 -9.00 5.93
C LEU A 74 11.04 -7.74 5.08
N GLU A 75 12.19 -7.07 5.02
CA GLU A 75 12.38 -5.87 4.19
C GLU A 75 12.11 -6.15 2.70
N ALA A 76 12.63 -7.26 2.17
CA ALA A 76 12.38 -7.65 0.78
C ALA A 76 10.90 -8.02 0.53
N MET A 77 10.25 -8.68 1.51
CA MET A 77 8.83 -9.00 1.41
C MET A 77 7.95 -7.76 1.48
N ASP A 78 8.26 -6.80 2.34
CA ASP A 78 7.52 -5.54 2.46
C ASP A 78 7.61 -4.77 1.13
N GLN A 79 8.80 -4.66 0.53
CA GLN A 79 8.98 -4.04 -0.79
C GLN A 79 8.20 -4.77 -1.90
N CYS A 80 8.19 -6.11 -1.85
CA CYS A 80 7.45 -6.91 -2.82
C CYS A 80 5.94 -6.72 -2.66
N LEU A 81 5.41 -6.67 -1.44
CA LEU A 81 3.99 -6.48 -1.20
C LEU A 81 3.54 -5.06 -1.59
N ASP A 82 4.35 -4.06 -1.29
CA ASP A 82 4.12 -2.67 -1.68
C ASP A 82 4.00 -2.51 -3.21
N ALA A 83 4.86 -3.18 -3.97
CA ALA A 83 4.78 -3.22 -5.45
C ALA A 83 3.46 -3.82 -5.99
N TYR A 84 2.79 -4.65 -5.19
CA TYR A 84 1.48 -5.23 -5.51
C TYR A 84 0.32 -4.53 -4.80
N ASN A 85 0.53 -3.31 -4.28
CA ASN A 85 -0.46 -2.51 -3.54
C ASN A 85 -0.99 -3.21 -2.27
N PHE A 86 -0.16 -4.02 -1.60
CA PHE A 86 -0.48 -4.65 -0.32
C PHE A 86 0.30 -4.01 0.82
N ILE A 87 -0.41 -3.55 1.85
CA ILE A 87 0.19 -2.90 3.02
C ILE A 87 0.01 -3.79 4.24
N PRO A 88 1.05 -4.53 4.68
CA PRO A 88 0.95 -5.39 5.85
C PRO A 88 0.95 -4.57 7.15
N HIS A 89 -0.13 -4.67 7.94
CA HIS A 89 -0.26 -3.93 9.18
C HIS A 89 0.20 -4.76 10.39
N PHE A 90 1.20 -4.28 11.13
CA PHE A 90 1.74 -4.95 12.30
C PHE A 90 1.68 -4.05 13.55
N PRO A 91 1.41 -4.63 14.74
CA PRO A 91 1.46 -3.86 15.98
C PRO A 91 2.89 -3.41 16.30
N SER A 92 2.99 -2.22 16.91
CA SER A 92 4.26 -1.64 17.38
C SER A 92 4.96 -2.57 18.38
N GLY A 93 6.27 -2.75 18.22
CA GLY A 93 7.08 -3.57 19.13
C GLY A 93 6.98 -5.09 18.92
N LEU A 94 6.29 -5.55 17.87
CA LEU A 94 6.22 -6.97 17.54
C LEU A 94 7.60 -7.52 17.14
N PRO A 95 8.09 -8.63 17.75
CA PRO A 95 9.40 -9.19 17.43
C PRO A 95 9.49 -9.61 15.95
N LEU A 96 10.65 -9.34 15.32
CA LEU A 96 10.89 -9.64 13.89
C LEU A 96 10.57 -11.09 13.53
N ARG A 97 10.95 -12.04 14.39
CA ARG A 97 10.67 -13.47 14.18
C ARG A 97 9.17 -13.75 14.08
N LYS A 98 8.36 -13.05 14.88
CA LYS A 98 6.90 -13.21 14.87
C LYS A 98 6.24 -12.54 13.68
N ARG A 99 6.74 -11.35 13.28
CA ARG A 99 6.34 -10.69 12.02
C ARG A 99 6.54 -11.64 10.84
N TYR A 100 7.71 -12.27 10.78
CA TYR A 100 8.05 -13.23 9.73
C TYR A 100 7.11 -14.44 9.69
N ASP A 101 6.88 -15.10 10.83
CA ASP A 101 6.01 -16.28 10.87
C ASP A 101 4.57 -15.94 10.43
N VAL A 102 4.04 -14.80 10.88
CA VAL A 102 2.68 -14.35 10.53
C VAL A 102 2.59 -13.99 9.05
N LEU A 103 3.58 -13.28 8.51
CA LEU A 103 3.60 -12.88 7.11
C LEU A 103 3.72 -14.10 6.17
N VAL A 104 4.60 -15.04 6.49
CA VAL A 104 4.75 -16.28 5.71
C VAL A 104 3.48 -17.13 5.77
N ALA A 105 2.79 -17.18 6.91
CA ALA A 105 1.50 -17.86 7.02
C ALA A 105 0.40 -17.18 6.18
N GLN A 106 0.49 -15.86 5.98
CA GLN A 106 -0.48 -15.11 5.19
C GLN A 106 -0.39 -15.40 3.69
N LEU A 107 0.77 -15.83 3.19
CA LEU A 107 0.95 -16.21 1.78
C LEU A 107 0.00 -17.34 1.35
N GLY A 108 -0.44 -18.19 2.27
CA GLY A 108 -1.40 -19.27 2.00
C GLY A 108 -2.87 -18.85 2.10
N LYS A 109 -3.18 -17.56 2.29
CA LYS A 109 -4.55 -17.06 2.45
C LYS A 109 -5.02 -16.27 1.25
N GLU A 110 -6.34 -16.22 1.08
CA GLU A 110 -6.99 -15.42 0.05
C GLU A 110 -7.02 -13.94 0.43
N VAL A 111 -6.70 -13.08 -0.54
CA VAL A 111 -6.76 -11.62 -0.44
C VAL A 111 -7.54 -11.05 -1.64
N PRO A 112 -8.25 -9.92 -1.47
CA PRO A 112 -8.82 -9.21 -2.61
C PRO A 112 -7.70 -8.56 -3.42
N ILE A 113 -7.78 -8.66 -4.74
CA ILE A 113 -6.88 -7.98 -5.67
C ILE A 113 -7.56 -6.69 -6.11
N LEU A 114 -7.03 -5.56 -5.64
CA LEU A 114 -7.52 -4.22 -5.94
C LEU A 114 -6.70 -3.62 -7.09
N VAL A 115 -7.35 -2.85 -7.95
CA VAL A 115 -6.76 -2.15 -9.09
C VAL A 115 -6.54 -0.67 -8.75
N HIS A 116 -7.50 -0.05 -8.05
CA HIS A 116 -7.50 1.39 -7.79
C HIS A 116 -7.07 1.75 -6.36
N ASN A 117 -7.21 0.84 -5.40
CA ASN A 117 -6.82 1.07 -4.00
C ASN A 117 -5.72 0.10 -3.54
N ALA A 118 -5.05 0.46 -2.44
CA ALA A 118 -4.16 -0.45 -1.74
C ALA A 118 -4.93 -1.25 -0.69
N TRP A 119 -4.66 -2.56 -0.62
CA TRP A 119 -5.27 -3.44 0.37
C TRP A 119 -4.42 -3.52 1.63
N GLN A 120 -5.00 -3.15 2.77
CA GLN A 120 -4.37 -3.32 4.08
C GLN A 120 -4.55 -4.77 4.54
N ILE A 121 -3.43 -5.46 4.75
CA ILE A 121 -3.47 -6.84 5.23
C ILE A 121 -3.53 -6.82 6.75
N ASP A 122 -4.73 -7.06 7.26
CA ASP A 122 -4.96 -7.39 8.66
C ASP A 122 -4.74 -8.87 8.93
N PHE A 123 -3.92 -9.18 9.92
CA PHE A 123 -3.62 -10.56 10.29
C PHE A 123 -4.56 -11.11 11.37
N CYS A 124 -5.32 -10.25 12.07
CA CYS A 124 -6.22 -10.65 13.14
C CYS A 124 -7.68 -10.28 12.85
N GLU A 125 -8.61 -11.09 13.33
CA GLU A 125 -10.05 -10.86 13.22
C GLU A 125 -10.59 -9.94 14.34
N TYR A 126 -9.73 -9.09 14.89
CA TYR A 126 -10.06 -8.19 16.01
C TYR A 126 -10.54 -8.89 17.31
N GLU A 127 -10.35 -10.21 17.41
CA GLU A 127 -10.64 -11.01 18.60
C GLU A 127 -9.37 -11.19 19.46
N PRO A 128 -9.32 -10.64 20.69
CA PRO A 128 -8.10 -10.68 21.51
C PRO A 128 -7.66 -12.09 21.90
N ARG A 129 -8.60 -13.02 22.09
CA ARG A 129 -8.33 -14.37 22.57
C ARG A 129 -7.64 -15.26 21.53
N THR A 130 -7.85 -14.97 20.25
CA THR A 130 -7.32 -15.75 19.12
C THR A 130 -6.27 -14.96 18.32
N CYS A 131 -5.79 -13.83 18.86
CA CYS A 131 -4.85 -12.96 18.16
C CYS A 131 -3.53 -13.69 17.82
N PRO A 132 -3.12 -13.73 16.53
CA PRO A 132 -1.90 -14.42 16.10
C PRO A 132 -0.62 -13.78 16.67
N PHE A 133 -0.68 -12.50 17.04
CA PHE A 133 0.43 -11.79 17.67
C PHE A 133 0.63 -12.18 19.14
N GLY A 134 -0.30 -12.91 19.75
CA GLY A 134 -0.31 -13.28 21.16
C GLY A 134 -0.76 -12.14 22.07
N GLU A 135 -1.17 -12.48 23.30
CA GLU A 135 -1.82 -11.54 24.22
C GLU A 135 -1.00 -10.30 24.58
N SER A 136 0.34 -10.40 24.59
CA SER A 136 1.22 -9.29 24.96
C SER A 136 1.35 -8.21 23.89
N PHE A 137 1.03 -8.54 22.64
CA PHE A 137 1.14 -7.65 21.47
C PHE A 137 -0.21 -7.37 20.82
N CYS A 138 -1.31 -7.82 21.44
CA CYS A 138 -2.65 -7.61 20.95
C CYS A 138 -3.12 -6.19 21.33
N GLN A 139 -3.28 -5.33 20.33
CA GLN A 139 -3.81 -3.97 20.52
C GLN A 139 -5.31 -3.98 20.89
N CYS A 140 -6.09 -4.94 20.39
CA CYS A 140 -7.51 -5.10 20.72
C CYS A 140 -7.77 -5.22 22.22
N LYS A 141 -6.87 -5.89 22.96
CA LYS A 141 -6.96 -6.02 24.43
C LYS A 141 -6.82 -4.67 25.14
N VAL A 142 -6.05 -3.75 24.55
CA VAL A 142 -5.85 -2.40 25.11
C VAL A 142 -7.13 -1.59 24.91
N TYR A 143 -7.76 -1.69 23.74
CA TYR A 143 -9.06 -1.08 23.49
C TYR A 143 -10.17 -1.64 24.40
N GLU A 144 -10.24 -2.97 24.60
CA GLU A 144 -11.21 -3.56 25.53
C GLU A 144 -11.06 -3.03 26.96
N GLN A 145 -9.82 -2.92 27.44
CA GLN A 145 -9.53 -2.36 28.76
C GLN A 145 -9.96 -0.91 28.86
N TRP A 146 -9.64 -0.11 27.83
CA TRP A 146 -10.02 1.29 27.75
C TRP A 146 -11.55 1.49 27.72
N LEU A 147 -12.27 0.70 26.91
CA LEU A 147 -13.74 0.74 26.85
C LEU A 147 -14.38 0.38 28.20
N THR A 148 -13.85 -0.65 28.88
CA THR A 148 -14.34 -1.06 30.20
C THR A 148 -14.20 0.08 31.22
N HIS A 149 -13.09 0.83 31.17
CA HIS A 149 -12.89 1.99 32.05
C HIS A 149 -13.89 3.12 31.79
N ILE A 150 -14.22 3.41 30.52
CA ILE A 150 -15.20 4.45 30.16
C ILE A 150 -16.60 4.09 30.67
N ASP A 151 -16.99 2.82 30.55
CA ASP A 151 -18.32 2.34 30.95
C ASP A 151 -18.52 2.31 32.48
N GLU A 152 -17.45 2.06 33.25
CA GLU A 152 -17.51 1.92 34.71
C GLU A 152 -17.36 3.25 35.46
N ASP A 153 -16.49 4.17 35.00
CA ASP A 153 -16.07 5.35 35.78
C ASP A 153 -16.40 6.72 35.12
N GLY A 154 -16.92 6.75 33.89
CA GLY A 154 -16.94 7.96 33.07
C GLY A 154 -15.57 8.26 32.47
N LEU A 155 -15.40 9.41 31.80
CA LEU A 155 -14.10 9.80 31.21
C LEU A 155 -13.00 9.73 32.28
N PRO A 156 -11.92 8.93 32.08
CA PRO A 156 -10.83 8.83 33.03
C PRO A 156 -10.21 10.21 33.30
N ASP A 157 -9.80 10.45 34.53
CA ASP A 157 -9.08 11.68 34.88
C ASP A 157 -7.71 11.72 34.18
N GLU A 158 -7.21 12.94 33.94
CA GLU A 158 -5.98 13.21 33.18
C GLU A 158 -4.77 12.39 33.71
N GLU A 159 -4.72 12.16 35.02
CA GLU A 159 -3.69 11.36 35.70
C GLU A 159 -3.79 9.84 35.43
N THR A 160 -5.00 9.27 35.24
CA THR A 160 -5.14 7.87 34.80
C THR A 160 -4.86 7.69 33.31
N LEU A 161 -5.15 8.69 32.48
CA LEU A 161 -4.76 8.69 31.06
C LEU A 161 -3.24 8.68 30.92
N GLU A 162 -2.53 9.56 31.62
CA GLU A 162 -1.06 9.57 31.62
C GLU A 162 -0.45 8.23 32.07
N ALA A 163 -1.01 7.60 33.11
CA ALA A 163 -0.54 6.30 33.59
C ALA A 163 -0.80 5.11 32.63
N LEU A 164 -1.79 5.24 31.75
CA LEU A 164 -2.08 4.29 30.67
C LEU A 164 -1.21 4.56 29.44
N ILE A 165 -0.83 5.83 29.21
CA ILE A 165 0.06 6.28 28.13
C ILE A 165 1.54 5.94 28.42
N GLU A 166 2.01 6.12 29.66
CA GLU A 166 3.42 5.82 30.05
C GLU A 166 3.77 4.32 29.98
N LYS A 167 2.78 3.43 29.98
CA LYS A 167 2.99 2.00 29.67
C LYS A 167 2.84 1.80 28.17
N PRO A 168 3.93 1.59 27.40
CA PRO A 168 3.89 1.66 25.96
C PRO A 168 3.04 0.52 25.39
N ARG A 169 1.76 0.79 25.11
CA ARG A 169 0.82 -0.18 24.53
C ARG A 169 -0.26 0.41 23.63
N LEU A 170 -0.45 1.73 23.60
CA LEU A 170 -1.31 2.35 22.60
C LEU A 170 -0.46 2.94 21.47
N PRO A 171 -0.90 2.82 20.20
CA PRO A 171 -0.28 3.57 19.10
C PRO A 171 -0.44 5.06 19.36
N GLY A 172 0.63 5.84 19.16
CA GLY A 172 0.63 7.30 19.36
C GLY A 172 -0.37 8.09 18.50
N PHE A 173 -1.01 7.42 17.53
CA PHE A 173 -2.03 8.01 16.66
C PHE A 173 -3.28 8.52 17.40
N PHE A 174 -3.58 8.03 18.60
CA PHE A 174 -4.72 8.54 19.40
C PHE A 174 -4.40 9.83 20.17
N PHE A 175 -3.13 10.24 20.19
CA PHE A 175 -2.62 11.32 21.03
C PHE A 175 -1.64 12.22 20.27
N GLU A 176 -1.81 12.37 18.95
CA GLU A 176 -1.35 13.62 18.36
C GLU A 176 -2.19 14.71 19.05
N GLU A 177 -1.63 15.29 20.11
CA GLU A 177 -1.95 16.64 20.50
C GLU A 177 -1.87 17.43 19.20
N GLU A 178 -3.01 17.97 18.76
CA GLU A 178 -2.97 19.12 17.89
C GLU A 178 -2.03 20.09 18.62
N ASP A 179 -0.78 20.19 18.15
CA ASP A 179 0.14 21.24 18.55
C ASP A 179 -0.56 22.54 18.16
N GLU A 180 -1.46 23.02 19.02
CA GLU A 180 -1.78 24.42 19.14
C GLU A 180 -0.43 25.11 19.30
N GLU A 181 -0.16 26.06 18.39
CA GLU A 181 0.90 27.07 18.51
C GLU A 181 2.23 26.81 17.78
N GLU A 182 2.19 26.67 16.46
CA GLU A 182 3.13 27.46 15.64
C GLU A 182 2.34 28.45 14.77
N GLY A 183 2.42 29.72 15.16
CA GLY A 183 1.72 30.83 14.54
C GLY A 183 1.89 30.86 13.03
N LEU A 184 0.74 30.91 12.33
CA LEU A 184 0.68 31.34 10.94
C LEU A 184 1.47 32.66 10.81
N PRO A 185 2.42 32.76 9.88
CA PRO A 185 3.09 34.02 9.61
C PRO A 185 2.01 35.03 9.23
N GLY A 186 1.96 36.14 10.00
CA GLY A 186 0.92 37.16 9.90
C GLY A 186 0.59 37.49 8.45
N GLU A 187 -0.67 37.24 8.09
CA GLU A 187 -1.30 37.90 6.96
C GLU A 187 -1.19 39.39 7.25
N GLU A 188 -0.31 40.07 6.50
CA GLU A 188 -0.30 41.52 6.47
C GLU A 188 -1.69 41.93 5.96
N GLU A 189 -2.41 42.62 6.85
CA GLU A 189 -3.71 43.22 6.59
C GLU A 189 -3.57 44.24 5.45
N ASP A 190 -3.69 43.78 4.21
CA ASP A 190 -4.07 44.65 3.10
C ASP A 190 -5.58 44.91 3.21
N GLU A 191 -5.91 45.80 4.14
CA GLU A 191 -7.14 46.56 4.15
C GLU A 191 -7.28 47.29 2.82
N ASP A 192 -8.19 46.86 1.94
CA ASP A 192 -8.92 47.72 0.99
C ASP A 192 -10.07 46.93 0.30
N PHE A 193 -10.95 46.30 1.09
CA PHE A 193 -12.23 45.83 0.55
C PHE A 193 -13.24 46.99 0.59
N PHE A 194 -13.24 47.80 -0.46
CA PHE A 194 -14.24 48.84 -0.72
C PHE A 194 -15.60 48.16 -0.96
N PHE A 195 -16.46 48.15 0.05
CA PHE A 195 -17.87 47.80 -0.12
C PHE A 195 -18.55 49.02 -0.74
N ASP A 196 -18.80 49.00 -2.05
CA ASP A 196 -19.74 49.94 -2.63
C ASP A 196 -21.17 49.57 -2.19
N GLU A 197 -21.94 50.60 -1.86
CA GLU A 197 -23.31 50.49 -1.36
C GLU A 197 -24.29 50.65 -2.55
N GLU A 198 -23.95 50.12 -3.72
CA GLU A 198 -24.83 50.16 -4.88
C GLU A 198 -24.81 48.82 -5.63
N GLY A 199 -25.61 47.89 -5.10
CA GLY A 199 -25.82 46.56 -5.67
C GLY A 199 -26.04 46.59 -7.19
N GLY A 200 -25.04 46.09 -7.91
CA GLY A 200 -25.10 45.74 -9.31
C GLY A 200 -24.69 44.28 -9.48
N TYR A 201 -25.62 43.44 -9.92
CA TYR A 201 -25.29 42.13 -10.48
C TYR A 201 -24.48 42.34 -11.77
N TYR A 202 -23.23 41.89 -11.79
CA TYR A 202 -22.50 41.72 -13.05
C TYR A 202 -22.78 40.30 -13.56
N GLU A 203 -23.52 40.18 -14.66
CA GLU A 203 -23.47 38.99 -15.51
C GLU A 203 -22.09 38.96 -16.16
N GLU A 204 -21.29 37.95 -15.85
CA GLU A 204 -20.04 37.70 -16.57
C GLU A 204 -20.38 37.26 -18.00
N ASP A 205 -20.33 38.23 -18.91
CA ASP A 205 -20.30 38.00 -20.36
C ASP A 205 -19.08 37.14 -20.71
N PHE A 206 -19.32 35.88 -21.01
CA PHE A 206 -18.40 35.03 -21.78
C PHE A 206 -18.19 35.68 -23.16
N GLY A 207 -17.10 36.44 -23.29
CA GLY A 207 -16.67 37.00 -24.56
C GLY A 207 -16.26 35.90 -25.55
N PRO A 208 -16.74 35.93 -26.81
CA PRO A 208 -16.26 35.06 -27.87
C PRO A 208 -15.01 35.67 -28.51
N GLY A 209 -13.90 34.92 -28.56
CA GLY A 209 -12.75 35.28 -29.40
C GLY A 209 -11.41 35.09 -28.72
N ALA A 210 -10.97 33.83 -28.63
CA ALA A 210 -9.54 33.51 -28.65
C ALA A 210 -9.29 32.74 -29.94
N ASP A 211 -9.01 33.51 -30.97
CA ASP A 211 -8.53 33.15 -32.28
C ASP A 211 -7.12 32.55 -32.11
N TYR A 212 -7.07 31.23 -31.97
CA TYR A 212 -5.85 30.47 -32.16
C TYR A 212 -5.57 30.44 -33.66
N ASP A 213 -4.62 31.26 -34.11
CA ASP A 213 -4.01 31.19 -35.43
C ASP A 213 -3.32 29.82 -35.57
N TYR A 214 -4.06 28.87 -36.16
CA TYR A 214 -3.53 27.59 -36.62
C TYR A 214 -2.77 27.86 -37.93
N ASP A 215 -1.43 27.83 -37.87
CA ASP A 215 -0.56 27.96 -39.04
C ASP A 215 -0.49 26.57 -39.73
N PRO A 216 -1.07 26.41 -40.95
CA PRO A 216 -1.18 25.11 -41.60
C PRO A 216 0.10 24.67 -42.34
N ASP A 217 1.20 25.44 -42.24
CA ASP A 217 2.45 25.18 -42.98
C ASP A 217 3.61 24.67 -42.09
N ASP A 218 3.40 24.37 -40.80
CA ASP A 218 4.38 23.65 -39.97
C ASP A 218 4.38 22.14 -40.31
N GLU A 219 4.96 21.80 -41.47
CA GLU A 219 5.27 20.45 -41.96
C GLU A 219 6.52 19.82 -41.31
N ASP A 220 6.91 20.21 -40.10
CA ASP A 220 7.98 19.51 -39.35
C ASP A 220 7.36 18.47 -38.41
N GLY A 221 6.67 17.50 -39.02
CA GLY A 221 6.36 16.23 -38.37
C GLY A 221 7.65 15.44 -38.17
N PRO A 222 7.88 14.80 -37.00
CA PRO A 222 9.01 13.90 -36.84
C PRO A 222 8.89 12.76 -37.85
N ASP A 223 9.95 12.55 -38.63
CA ASP A 223 10.11 11.43 -39.55
C ASP A 223 9.81 10.11 -38.82
N ASP A 224 8.60 9.59 -39.01
CA ASP A 224 8.20 8.22 -38.70
C ASP A 224 8.87 7.32 -39.75
N ASP A 225 10.14 6.97 -39.51
CA ASP A 225 10.89 6.03 -40.32
C ASP A 225 10.45 4.59 -40.01
N GLY A 226 9.21 4.29 -40.43
CA GLY A 226 8.63 2.95 -40.44
C GLY A 226 9.52 1.93 -41.14
N SER A 227 10.42 1.30 -40.38
CA SER A 227 11.26 0.20 -40.83
C SER A 227 11.83 -0.65 -39.67
N PHE A 228 10.98 -1.29 -38.87
CA PHE A 228 11.50 -2.26 -37.88
C PHE A 228 10.75 -3.58 -37.72
N LEU A 229 9.89 -4.04 -38.65
CA LEU A 229 9.31 -5.38 -38.53
C LEU A 229 9.18 -6.12 -39.87
N SER A 230 10.30 -6.62 -40.38
CA SER A 230 10.31 -7.73 -41.33
C SER A 230 11.63 -8.51 -41.22
N GLY A 231 11.75 -9.34 -40.19
CA GLY A 231 13.00 -10.08 -40.00
C GLY A 231 13.03 -11.16 -38.92
N PHE A 232 11.92 -11.84 -38.61
CA PHE A 232 11.97 -13.06 -37.78
C PHE A 232 10.87 -14.04 -38.20
N SER A 233 11.06 -14.70 -39.35
CA SER A 233 10.22 -15.84 -39.77
C SER A 233 10.98 -17.17 -39.88
N ASP A 234 12.27 -17.24 -39.53
CA ASP A 234 13.08 -18.46 -39.69
C ASP A 234 13.81 -18.87 -38.41
N PHE A 235 13.07 -19.05 -37.32
CA PHE A 235 13.55 -19.86 -36.19
C PHE A 235 12.80 -21.19 -36.18
N GLU A 236 13.33 -22.16 -36.94
CA GLU A 236 12.98 -23.56 -36.77
C GLU A 236 13.74 -24.10 -35.56
N PRO A 237 13.07 -24.55 -34.48
CA PRO A 237 13.75 -25.27 -33.42
C PRO A 237 14.27 -26.59 -33.99
N GLY A 238 15.60 -26.73 -34.01
CA GLY A 238 16.26 -27.97 -34.40
C GLY A 238 15.85 -29.14 -33.48
N PRO A 239 15.91 -30.39 -33.98
CA PRO A 239 15.56 -31.56 -33.19
C PRO A 239 16.46 -31.65 -31.96
N ASP A 240 15.80 -31.72 -30.82
CA ASP A 240 16.34 -31.97 -29.50
C ASP A 240 17.12 -33.28 -29.49
N ASP A 241 18.43 -33.12 -29.53
CA ASP A 241 19.42 -34.18 -29.36
C ASP A 241 19.29 -34.80 -27.96
N GLY A 242 18.55 -35.90 -27.89
CA GLY A 242 18.92 -37.04 -27.06
C GLY A 242 18.84 -36.87 -25.54
N GLY A 243 17.64 -37.13 -25.01
CA GLY A 243 17.51 -38.33 -24.19
C GLY A 243 17.53 -38.18 -22.66
N ARG A 244 16.61 -38.96 -22.07
CA ARG A 244 16.50 -39.41 -20.67
C ARG A 244 16.04 -38.38 -19.64
N TRP A 245 14.75 -38.47 -19.34
CA TRP A 245 14.29 -38.47 -17.96
C TRP A 245 13.71 -39.86 -17.67
N ASN A 246 14.43 -40.63 -16.85
CA ASN A 246 13.87 -41.68 -16.00
C ASN A 246 13.41 -41.02 -14.70
#